data_AF-A0A0F9Q9D2-F1
#
_entry.id   AF-A0A0F9Q9D2-F1
#
_cell.length_a   1.000
_cell.length_b   1.000
_cell.length_c   1.000
_cell.angle_alpha   90.00
_cell.angle_beta   90.00
_cell.angle_gamma   90.00
#
_symmetry.space_group_name_H-M   'P 1'
#
loop_
_entity.id
_entity.type
_entity.pdbx_description
1 polymer ?
#
loop_
_entity_poly.entity_id
_entity_poly.type
_entity_poly.pdbx_seq_one_letter_code
_entity_poly.pdbx_strand_id
1 'polypeptide(L)'
;MRLSRLVVREDVRRALDEDLGAGDITAGLIPYGHVAHGQIICREHAVFCGREWFDEVFQEIDPRITIEWDVDLNLYKLIFFLTIYFIYS
;
A
#
# COMPACT_ATOMS: atom_id res chain seq x y z
N MET A 1 -0.52 20.63 8.60
CA MET A 1 -1.40 19.95 9.57
C MET A 1 -0.98 18.49 9.58
N ARG A 2 -0.50 17.97 10.71
CA ARG A 2 -0.10 16.55 10.84
C ARG A 2 -1.30 15.80 11.38
N LEU A 3 -1.76 14.77 10.68
CA LEU A 3 -2.87 13.95 11.15
C LEU A 3 -2.42 13.14 12.37
N SER A 4 -3.38 12.81 13.23
CA SER A 4 -3.12 11.89 14.33
C SER A 4 -2.85 10.51 13.75
N ARG A 5 -1.71 9.91 14.10
CA ARG A 5 -1.38 8.53 13.71
C ARG A 5 -2.47 7.54 14.14
N LEU A 6 -3.17 7.82 15.23
CA LEU A 6 -4.28 6.98 15.70
C LEU A 6 -5.43 6.98 14.69
N VAL A 7 -5.78 8.14 14.13
CA VAL A 7 -6.87 8.24 13.14
C VAL A 7 -6.53 7.45 11.88
N VAL A 8 -5.32 7.62 11.35
CA VAL A 8 -4.85 6.88 10.17
C VAL A 8 -4.94 5.37 10.41
N ARG A 9 -4.43 4.90 11.56
CA ARG A 9 -4.42 3.49 11.90
C ARG A 9 -5.81 2.90 12.09
N GLU A 10 -6.70 3.62 12.77
CA GLU A 10 -8.09 3.17 12.96
C GLU A 10 -8.85 3.08 11.64
N ASP A 11 -8.68 4.07 10.76
CA ASP A 11 -9.27 4.05 9.41
C ASP A 11 -8.75 2.89 8.58
N VAL A 12 -7.42 2.66 8.58
CA VAL A 12 -6.78 1.53 7.88
C VAL A 12 -7.31 0.21 8.38
N ARG A 13 -7.39 0.01 9.71
CA ARG A 13 -7.90 -1.23 10.29
C ARG A 13 -9.34 -1.50 9.93
N ARG A 14 -10.19 -0.47 9.98
CA ARG A 14 -11.60 -0.60 9.58
C ARG A 14 -11.73 -1.01 8.11
N ALA A 15 -10.93 -0.41 7.22
CA ALA A 15 -10.94 -0.75 5.81
C ALA A 15 -10.40 -2.18 5.55
N LEU A 16 -9.32 -2.58 6.21
CA LEU A 16 -8.77 -3.93 6.08
C LEU A 16 -9.72 -5.01 6.61
N ASP A 17 -10.42 -4.75 7.72
CA ASP A 17 -11.41 -5.68 8.28
C ASP A 17 -12.60 -5.88 7.34
N GLU A 18 -13.06 -4.81 6.68
CA GLU A 18 -14.10 -4.87 5.64
C GLU A 18 -13.66 -5.71 4.44
N ASP A 19 -12.47 -5.43 3.89
CA ASP A 19 -12.06 -5.92 2.58
C ASP A 19 -11.43 -7.32 2.65
N LEU A 20 -10.67 -7.60 3.71
CA LEU A 20 -9.98 -8.89 3.89
C LEU A 20 -10.75 -9.85 4.78
N GLY A 21 -11.42 -9.40 5.86
CA GLY A 21 -12.12 -10.27 6.80
C GLY A 21 -11.32 -11.53 7.20
N ALA A 22 -11.73 -12.70 6.69
CA ALA A 22 -11.07 -13.99 6.95
C ALA A 22 -9.82 -14.29 6.07
N GLY A 23 -9.48 -13.39 5.14
CA GLY A 23 -8.34 -13.49 4.21
C GLY A 23 -8.73 -13.40 2.73
N ASP A 24 -7.74 -13.19 1.87
CA ASP A 24 -7.91 -13.19 0.41
C ASP A 24 -7.65 -14.59 -0.18
N ILE A 25 -8.72 -15.29 -0.54
CA ILE A 25 -8.67 -16.65 -1.10
C ILE A 25 -7.92 -16.68 -2.44
N THR A 26 -7.97 -15.59 -3.22
CA THR A 26 -7.30 -15.51 -4.52
C THR A 26 -5.80 -15.35 -4.33
N ALA A 27 -5.37 -14.57 -3.33
CA ALA A 27 -3.96 -14.46 -2.95
C ALA A 27 -3.38 -15.82 -2.50
N GLY A 28 -4.20 -16.71 -1.91
CA GLY A 28 -3.82 -18.07 -1.54
C GLY A 28 -3.39 -18.99 -2.71
N LEU A 29 -3.59 -18.57 -3.95
CA LEU A 29 -3.08 -19.30 -5.13
C LEU A 29 -1.60 -19.03 -5.41
N ILE A 30 -1.02 -17.99 -4.80
CA ILE A 30 0.39 -17.64 -4.96
C ILE A 30 1.22 -18.52 -4.00
N PRO A 31 2.26 -19.21 -4.49
CA PRO A 31 3.13 -20.00 -3.61
C PRO A 31 3.75 -19.15 -2.49
N TYR A 32 3.83 -19.74 -1.30
CA TYR A 32 4.47 -19.11 -0.15
C TYR A 32 5.91 -18.69 -0.44
N GLY A 33 6.27 -17.48 0.01
CA GLY A 33 7.62 -16.93 -0.12
C GLY A 33 7.92 -16.30 -1.50
N HIS A 34 6.90 -16.13 -2.35
CA HIS A 34 7.06 -15.45 -3.63
C HIS A 34 7.27 -13.94 -3.42
N VAL A 35 8.28 -13.36 -4.07
CA VAL A 35 8.52 -11.91 -4.00
C VAL A 35 8.06 -11.27 -5.30
N ALA A 36 7.28 -10.21 -5.20
CA ALA A 36 6.82 -9.45 -6.34
C ALA A 36 7.29 -7.99 -6.28
N HIS A 37 7.30 -7.36 -7.43
CA HIS A 37 7.54 -5.92 -7.55
C HIS A 37 6.36 -5.31 -8.28
N GLY A 38 5.81 -4.25 -7.70
CA GLY A 38 4.71 -3.47 -8.25
C GLY A 38 5.16 -2.03 -8.49
N GLN A 39 4.48 -1.37 -9.43
CA GLN A 39 4.61 0.07 -9.64
C GLN A 39 3.23 0.66 -9.77
N ILE A 40 3.00 1.76 -9.07
CA ILE A 40 1.79 2.55 -9.24
C ILE A 40 2.15 3.77 -10.08
N ILE A 41 1.44 3.91 -11.19
CA ILE A 41 1.61 4.99 -12.15
C ILE A 41 0.34 5.82 -12.22
N CYS A 42 0.46 7.14 -12.18
CA CYS A 42 -0.66 8.02 -12.52
C CYS A 42 -0.71 8.25 -14.03
N ARG A 43 -1.87 8.04 -14.65
CA ARG A 43 -2.05 8.15 -16.12
C ARG A 43 -2.66 9.49 -16.56
N GLU A 44 -3.06 10.32 -15.60
CA GLU A 44 -3.71 11.61 -15.81
C GLU A 44 -3.18 12.62 -14.80
N HIS A 45 -3.54 13.90 -14.95
CA HIS A 45 -3.18 14.92 -13.97
C HIS A 45 -3.91 14.68 -12.65
N ALA A 46 -3.14 14.58 -11.56
CA ALA A 46 -3.69 14.34 -10.22
C ALA A 46 -2.92 15.10 -9.13
N VAL A 47 -3.61 15.34 -8.01
CA VAL A 47 -2.99 15.83 -6.78
C VAL A 47 -2.56 14.62 -5.96
N PHE A 48 -1.30 14.60 -5.51
CA PHE A 48 -0.82 13.56 -4.61
C PHE A 48 -1.27 13.80 -3.18
N CYS A 49 -2.01 12.86 -2.61
CA CYS A 49 -2.45 12.88 -1.22
C CYS A 49 -2.56 11.44 -0.65
N GLY A 50 -2.72 11.30 0.66
CA GLY A 50 -3.00 10.00 1.29
C GLY A 50 -1.80 9.10 1.58
N ARG A 51 -0.56 9.59 1.42
CA ARG A 51 0.67 8.81 1.69
C ARG A 51 0.67 8.13 3.07
N GLU A 52 0.23 8.82 4.12
CA GLU A 52 0.21 8.26 5.48
C GLU A 52 -0.69 7.02 5.59
N TRP A 53 -1.85 7.00 4.91
CA TRP A 53 -2.71 5.81 4.87
C TRP A 53 -2.07 4.69 4.05
N PHE A 54 -1.46 5.02 2.90
CA PHE A 54 -0.81 4.02 2.07
C PHE A 54 0.33 3.32 2.83
N ASP A 55 1.21 4.09 3.47
CA ASP A 55 2.30 3.55 4.28
C ASP A 55 1.76 2.66 5.42
N GLU A 56 0.69 3.09 6.11
CA GLU A 56 0.11 2.34 7.23
C GLU A 56 -0.61 1.04 6.79
N VAL A 57 -1.28 1.04 5.62
CA VAL A 57 -1.91 -0.18 5.06
C VAL A 57 -0.88 -1.29 4.89
N PHE A 58 0.23 -1.00 4.22
CA PHE A 58 1.26 -2.01 3.97
C PHE A 58 2.01 -2.38 5.25
N GLN A 59 2.15 -1.46 6.20
CA GLN A 59 2.73 -1.74 7.51
C GLN A 59 1.88 -2.70 8.36
N GLU A 60 0.54 -2.58 8.33
CA GLU A 60 -0.36 -3.52 9.03
C GLU A 60 -0.51 -4.85 8.29
N ILE A 61 -0.38 -4.87 6.95
CA ILE A 61 -0.41 -6.09 6.12
C ILE A 61 0.87 -6.94 6.30
N ASP A 62 2.05 -6.38 6.00
CA ASP A 62 3.33 -7.05 6.18
C ASP A 62 4.43 -6.00 6.38
N PRO A 63 5.00 -5.89 7.59
CA PRO A 63 6.01 -4.88 7.91
C PRO A 63 7.34 -5.04 7.14
N ARG A 64 7.51 -6.11 6.35
CA ARG A 64 8.67 -6.33 5.48
C ARG A 64 8.53 -5.68 4.11
N ILE A 65 7.33 -5.25 3.72
CA ILE A 65 7.10 -4.57 2.44
C ILE A 65 7.85 -3.25 2.43
N THR A 66 8.56 -2.97 1.34
CA THR A 66 9.36 -1.76 1.19
C THR A 66 8.76 -0.88 0.10
N ILE A 67 8.53 0.39 0.45
CA ILE A 67 7.88 1.38 -0.43
C ILE A 67 8.88 2.48 -0.78
N GLU A 68 9.14 2.67 -2.07
CA GLU A 68 10.01 3.71 -2.59
C GLU A 68 9.19 4.75 -3.36
N TRP A 69 8.98 5.91 -2.72
CA TRP A 69 8.20 7.01 -3.27
C TRP A 69 9.03 7.89 -4.23
N ASP A 70 8.69 7.87 -5.53
CA ASP A 70 9.31 8.70 -6.59
C ASP A 70 8.28 9.71 -7.16
N VAL A 71 7.85 10.63 -6.30
CA VAL A 71 6.79 11.59 -6.63
C VAL A 71 7.38 12.89 -7.16
N ASP A 72 7.16 13.18 -8.44
CA ASP A 72 7.42 14.50 -9.02
C ASP A 72 6.12 15.30 -9.18
N LEU A 73 5.97 16.33 -8.34
CA LEU A 73 4.82 17.23 -8.33
C LEU A 73 4.78 18.18 -9.54
N ASN A 74 5.89 18.33 -10.28
CA ASN A 74 6.01 19.23 -11.43
C ASN A 74 5.89 18.52 -12.79
N LEU A 75 6.23 17.23 -12.85
CA LEU A 75 6.21 16.45 -14.11
C LEU A 75 4.95 15.62 -14.33
N TYR A 76 3.94 15.75 -13.46
CA TYR A 76 2.70 14.96 -13.52
C TYR A 76 2.97 13.45 -13.54
N LYS A 77 4.12 13.07 -12.99
CA LYS A 77 4.63 11.71 -12.98
C LYS A 77 4.61 11.27 -11.53
N LEU A 78 3.51 10.63 -11.15
CA LEU A 78 3.51 9.83 -9.94
C LEU A 78 3.97 8.44 -10.33
N ILE A 79 5.24 8.13 -10.07
CA ILE A 79 5.70 6.76 -10.06
C ILE A 79 6.10 6.47 -8.62
N PHE A 80 5.68 5.35 -8.07
CA PHE A 80 6.42 4.83 -6.95
C PHE A 80 6.63 3.34 -7.16
N PHE A 81 7.81 2.90 -6.75
CA PHE A 81 8.19 1.52 -6.82
C PHE A 81 7.78 0.90 -5.49
N LEU A 82 6.95 -0.12 -5.56
CA LEU A 82 6.53 -0.88 -4.41
C LEU A 82 7.12 -2.27 -4.54
N THR A 83 8.11 -2.59 -3.70
CA THR A 83 8.62 -3.95 -3.61
C THR A 83 7.76 -4.69 -2.58
N ILE A 84 6.82 -5.48 -3.08
CA ILE A 84 5.91 -6.29 -2.25
C ILE A 84 6.50 -7.68 -2.07
N TYR A 85 6.99 -7.97 -0.87
CA TYR A 85 7.25 -9.36 -0.48
C TYR A 85 5.88 -10.03 -0.22
N PHE A 86 5.34 -10.77 -1.18
CA PHE A 86 4.12 -11.55 -0.95
C PHE A 86 4.47 -12.76 -0.09
N ILE A 87 4.15 -12.68 1.19
CA ILE A 87 4.36 -13.79 2.11
C ILE A 87 2.99 -14.15 2.66
N TYR A 88 2.09 -14.52 1.75
CA TYR A 88 0.81 -15.10 2.13
C TYR A 88 0.88 -16.62 2.08
N SER A 89 0.30 -17.24 3.11
CA SER A 89 -0.20 -18.60 3.17
C SER A 89 -1.70 -18.52 3.38
#